data_AF-A0A9Q0MN09-F1
#
_entry.id   AF-A0A9Q0MN09-F1
#
_cell.length_a   1.000
_cell.length_b   1.000
_cell.length_c   1.000
_cell.angle_alpha   90.00
_cell.angle_beta   90.00
_cell.angle_gamma   90.00
#
_symmetry.space_group_name_H-M   'P 1'
#
loop_
_entity.id
_entity.type
_entity.pdbx_description
1 polymer ?
#
loop_
_entity_poly.entity_id
_entity_poly.type
_entity_poly.pdbx_seq_one_letter_code
_entity_poly.pdbx_strand_id
1 'polypeptide(L)'
;MQSRIIAAIVEELSKAFVILNRGKENFHRMPQHLSLSERYRYEYRDKQFDEQTLEPMEKALQRMSSVKLENEVELLRLVLLDLIHDLNSTNSYRHLQAKINEFLRDASAEYNFIGDYVFNNKRLTELKFELNIDKDNGEKILKDLNDEIMNVESRVHNNEIQNELKFSLVAKWEKTRHQQANIILSKEETRLLAMCDDYKVKIDREQIAINDIQSKVNRQIHNQTLIFKAFLADFLHFQIDDLATQINNWMERYVKEAEELDIDIGQLKDAIQDIKSKKEDITEKYDMRQIEINEYREEQRILEEKRLFEEKQCNSAIRIQVSTKRFHLLTKKEKGILFAVVVARRHGQDGAGAIPTEKEE
;
A
#
# COMPACT_ATOMS: atom_id res chain seq x y z
N MET A 1 73.09 97.62 96.08
CA MET A 1 72.58 97.27 97.43
C MET A 1 71.38 96.33 97.38
N GLN A 2 70.33 96.65 96.61
CA GLN A 2 69.10 95.83 96.55
C GLN A 2 69.34 94.35 96.19
N SER A 3 70.22 94.05 95.23
CA SER A 3 70.55 92.66 94.85
C SER A 3 71.19 91.83 95.97
N ARG A 4 72.07 92.44 96.79
CA ARG A 4 72.68 91.75 97.95
C ARG A 4 71.67 91.49 99.08
N ILE A 5 70.72 92.40 99.27
CA ILE A 5 69.62 92.22 100.24
C ILE A 5 68.70 91.08 99.77
N ILE A 6 68.39 91.03 98.47
CA ILE A 6 67.60 89.95 97.87
C ILE A 6 68.34 88.61 97.99
N ALA A 7 69.64 88.57 97.66
CA ALA A 7 70.44 87.35 97.82
C ALA A 7 70.46 86.84 99.27
N ALA A 8 70.60 87.73 100.25
CA ALA A 8 70.55 87.36 101.68
C ALA A 8 69.17 86.84 102.11
N ILE A 9 68.08 87.44 101.61
CA ILE A 9 66.70 86.96 101.88
C ILE A 9 66.48 85.58 101.24
N VAL A 10 66.95 85.37 100.00
CA VAL A 10 66.85 84.09 99.30
C VAL A 10 67.71 83.02 100.00
N GLU A 11 68.88 83.39 100.52
CA GLU A 11 69.74 82.51 101.30
C GLU A 11 69.04 82.07 102.61
N GLU A 12 68.38 83.00 103.30
CA GLU A 12 67.61 82.69 104.50
C GLU A 12 66.40 81.79 104.21
N LEU A 13 65.70 82.03 103.09
CA LEU A 13 64.62 81.17 102.62
C LEU A 13 65.13 79.78 102.25
N SER A 14 66.29 79.67 101.58
CA SER A 14 66.91 78.38 101.26
C SER A 14 67.28 77.58 102.51
N LYS A 15 67.69 78.25 103.59
CA LYS A 15 67.96 77.66 104.90
C LYS A 15 66.67 77.26 105.62
N ALA A 16 65.59 78.02 105.49
CA ALA A 16 64.28 77.67 106.07
C ALA A 16 63.73 76.37 105.46
N PHE A 17 63.97 76.11 104.17
CA PHE A 17 63.62 74.83 103.54
C PHE A 17 64.39 73.63 104.13
N VAL A 18 65.57 73.83 104.73
CA VAL A 18 66.35 72.77 105.41
C VAL A 18 65.67 72.27 106.68
N ILE A 19 64.83 73.08 107.32
CA ILE A 19 64.23 72.75 108.63
C ILE A 19 63.07 71.75 108.49
N LEU A 20 62.44 71.64 107.32
CA LEU A 20 61.38 70.67 107.06
C LEU A 20 61.89 69.26 106.72
N ASN A 21 63.16 69.11 106.30
CA ASN A 21 63.80 67.83 105.92
C ASN A 21 64.82 67.34 106.96
N ARG A 22 64.53 67.48 108.27
CA ARG A 22 65.41 66.94 109.32
C ARG A 22 65.31 65.42 109.42
N GLY A 23 66.14 64.76 108.60
CA GLY A 23 66.45 63.35 108.77
C GLY A 23 67.13 62.68 107.59
N LYS A 24 68.22 63.23 107.03
CA LYS A 24 69.31 62.51 106.33
C LYS A 24 70.31 63.48 105.69
N GLU A 25 71.56 63.45 106.13
CA GLU A 25 72.68 64.25 105.60
C GLU A 25 73.31 63.65 104.32
N ASN A 26 72.53 63.04 103.43
CA ASN A 26 73.06 62.50 102.19
C ASN A 26 72.46 63.22 100.99
N PHE A 27 73.18 64.22 100.47
CA PHE A 27 72.94 64.79 99.14
C PHE A 27 73.04 63.67 98.09
N HIS A 28 71.91 63.07 97.73
CA HIS A 28 71.84 62.13 96.62
C HIS A 28 71.67 62.90 95.30
N ARG A 29 72.22 62.30 94.22
CA ARG A 29 72.14 62.75 92.82
C ARG A 29 70.79 63.38 92.49
N MET A 30 70.82 64.40 91.63
CA MET A 30 69.64 65.05 91.03
C MET A 30 68.49 64.05 90.88
N PRO A 31 67.32 64.27 91.53
CA PRO A 31 66.13 63.56 91.12
C PRO A 31 65.88 63.93 89.66
N GLN A 32 66.02 62.95 88.76
CA GLN A 32 65.66 63.14 87.36
C GLN A 32 64.19 63.54 87.32
N HIS A 33 63.89 64.64 86.64
CA HIS A 33 62.52 65.01 86.33
C HIS A 33 61.92 63.87 85.51
N LEU A 34 61.16 62.98 86.16
CA LEU A 34 60.55 61.81 85.52
C LEU A 34 59.75 62.28 84.31
N SER A 35 59.92 61.59 83.19
CA SER A 35 59.24 61.91 81.94
C SER A 35 57.73 61.83 82.09
N LEU A 36 56.98 62.57 81.26
CA LEU A 36 55.51 62.56 81.27
C LEU A 36 54.94 61.13 81.13
N SER A 37 55.60 60.27 80.36
CA SER A 37 55.26 58.85 80.20
C SER A 37 55.42 58.00 81.48
N GLU A 38 56.28 58.41 82.41
CA GLU A 38 56.52 57.70 83.67
C GLU A 38 55.59 58.19 84.78
N ARG A 39 55.18 59.47 84.76
CA ARG A 39 54.24 60.04 85.74
C ARG A 39 52.81 59.52 85.58
N TYR A 40 52.41 59.27 84.33
CA TYR A 40 51.05 58.89 83.97
C TYR A 40 50.92 57.42 83.56
N ARG A 41 51.70 56.52 84.16
CA ARG A 41 51.42 55.08 84.02
C ARG A 41 50.08 54.77 84.68
N TYR A 42 49.08 54.53 83.83
CA TYR A 42 47.69 54.18 84.16
C TYR A 42 47.53 52.82 84.87
N GLU A 43 48.61 52.11 85.19
CA GLU A 43 48.59 50.73 85.72
C GLU A 43 48.07 50.61 87.17
N TYR A 44 47.74 51.75 87.80
CA TYR A 44 47.47 51.82 89.23
C TYR A 44 45.99 51.99 89.62
N ARG A 45 45.07 52.16 88.65
CA ARG A 45 43.65 52.45 88.95
C ARG A 45 42.84 51.24 89.41
N ASP A 46 43.26 50.02 89.08
CA ASP A 46 42.50 48.78 89.37
C ASP A 46 43.22 47.82 90.33
N LYS A 47 44.36 48.20 90.90
CA LYS A 47 45.18 47.33 91.78
C LYS A 47 44.98 47.69 93.26
N GLN A 48 44.68 46.69 94.10
CA GLN A 48 44.47 46.87 95.55
C GLN A 48 45.79 47.02 96.34
N PHE A 49 46.90 46.54 95.78
CA PHE A 49 48.24 46.55 96.39
C PHE A 49 49.29 46.95 95.36
N ASP A 50 50.36 47.60 95.81
CA ASP A 50 51.54 47.86 94.97
C ASP A 50 52.33 46.56 94.75
N GLU A 51 52.69 46.26 93.50
CA GLU A 51 53.30 44.98 93.13
C GLU A 51 54.75 44.81 93.64
N GLN A 52 55.44 45.91 93.95
CA GLN A 52 56.82 45.87 94.42
C GLN A 52 56.94 45.87 95.95
N THR A 53 56.08 46.63 96.63
CA THR A 53 56.14 46.79 98.09
C THR A 53 55.09 45.98 98.84
N LEU A 54 54.07 45.44 98.14
CA LEU A 54 52.93 44.71 98.71
C LEU A 54 52.13 45.52 99.77
N GLU A 55 52.35 46.84 99.84
CA GLU A 55 51.60 47.71 100.73
C GLU A 55 50.23 48.05 100.11
N PRO A 56 49.19 48.31 100.94
CA PRO A 56 47.91 48.81 100.44
C PRO A 56 48.14 50.01 99.54
N MET A 57 47.49 50.01 98.38
CA MET A 57 47.74 50.99 97.32
C MET A 57 47.64 52.44 97.81
N GLU A 58 46.72 52.71 98.74
CA GLU A 58 46.54 54.01 99.37
C GLU A 58 47.77 54.47 100.20
N LYS A 59 48.43 53.56 100.92
CA LYS A 59 49.67 53.85 101.68
C LYS A 59 50.86 54.02 100.76
N ALA A 60 50.97 53.19 99.71
CA ALA A 60 52.01 53.32 98.69
C ALA A 60 51.90 54.66 97.96
N LEU A 61 50.68 55.09 97.62
CA LEU A 61 50.41 56.41 97.03
C LEU A 61 50.71 57.57 97.99
N GLN A 62 50.41 57.44 99.28
CA GLN A 62 50.78 58.45 100.29
C GLN A 62 52.30 58.55 100.48
N ARG A 63 53.02 57.43 100.41
CA ARG A 63 54.49 57.44 100.45
C ARG A 63 55.09 57.99 99.16
N MET A 64 54.48 57.68 98.01
CA MET A 64 54.90 58.24 96.72
C MET A 64 54.65 59.74 96.68
N SER A 65 53.55 60.24 97.27
CA SER A 65 53.27 61.67 97.38
C SER A 65 54.23 62.37 98.33
N SER A 66 54.60 61.75 99.46
CA SER A 66 55.60 62.29 100.38
C SER A 66 57.00 62.32 99.74
N VAL A 67 57.42 61.26 99.05
CA VAL A 67 58.70 61.21 98.31
C VAL A 67 58.70 62.22 97.16
N LYS A 68 57.58 62.41 96.46
CA LYS A 68 57.44 63.43 95.43
C LYS A 68 57.57 64.84 96.02
N LEU A 69 56.91 65.10 97.15
CA LEU A 69 57.01 66.38 97.85
C LEU A 69 58.44 66.65 98.34
N GLU A 70 59.12 65.64 98.90
CA GLU A 70 60.53 65.74 99.30
C GLU A 70 61.43 66.09 98.09
N ASN A 71 61.21 65.43 96.94
CA ASN A 71 61.95 65.73 95.71
C ASN A 71 61.64 67.12 95.14
N GLU A 72 60.38 67.57 95.21
CA GLU A 72 59.97 68.91 94.78
C GLU A 72 60.57 70.01 95.68
N VAL A 73 60.62 69.77 97.00
CA VAL A 73 61.27 70.66 97.96
C VAL A 73 62.78 70.74 97.72
N GLU A 74 63.44 69.61 97.46
CA GLU A 74 64.87 69.60 97.17
C GLU A 74 65.18 70.26 95.82
N LEU A 75 64.32 70.08 94.81
CA LEU A 75 64.42 70.77 93.53
C LEU A 75 64.28 72.29 93.70
N LEU A 76 63.28 72.76 94.47
CA LEU A 76 63.10 74.18 94.78
C LEU A 76 64.32 74.75 95.48
N ARG A 77 64.89 74.00 96.43
CA ARG A 77 66.12 74.39 97.13
C ARG A 77 67.30 74.55 96.17
N LEU A 78 67.49 73.62 95.24
CA LEU A 78 68.55 73.70 94.23
C LEU A 78 68.34 74.91 93.30
N VAL A 79 67.11 75.15 92.83
CA VAL A 79 66.78 76.33 92.02
C VAL A 79 67.07 77.64 92.78
N LEU A 80 66.77 77.68 94.08
CA LEU A 80 67.08 78.83 94.93
C LEU A 80 68.60 79.00 95.14
N LEU A 81 69.37 77.91 95.27
CA LEU A 81 70.83 77.95 95.36
C LEU A 81 71.47 78.45 94.06
N ASP A 82 71.02 77.95 92.91
CA ASP A 82 71.45 78.41 91.59
C ASP A 82 71.11 79.89 91.37
N LEU A 83 69.95 80.33 91.87
CA LEU A 83 69.55 81.74 91.85
C LEU A 83 70.46 82.62 92.73
N ILE A 84 70.82 82.17 93.94
CA ILE A 84 71.77 82.88 94.81
C ILE A 84 73.13 83.00 94.12
N HIS A 85 73.58 81.92 93.47
CA HIS A 85 74.82 81.92 92.71
C HIS A 85 74.78 82.93 91.54
N ASP A 86 73.68 82.94 90.76
CA ASP A 86 73.48 83.87 89.64
C ASP A 86 73.44 85.34 90.10
N LEU A 87 72.72 85.62 91.19
CA LEU A 87 72.60 86.97 91.76
C LEU A 87 73.94 87.50 92.27
N ASN A 88 74.74 86.64 92.91
CA ASN A 88 76.04 87.00 93.45
C ASN A 88 77.13 87.14 92.38
N SER A 89 77.08 86.33 91.32
CA SER A 89 78.13 86.27 90.28
C SER A 89 77.89 87.22 89.10
N THR A 90 76.65 87.26 88.60
CA THR A 90 76.30 87.95 87.34
C THR A 90 75.15 88.94 87.49
N ASN A 91 74.55 89.02 88.69
CA ASN A 91 73.38 89.85 89.00
C ASN A 91 72.22 89.62 88.02
N SER A 92 71.94 88.34 87.72
CA SER A 92 70.93 87.90 86.74
C SER A 92 69.99 86.84 87.33
N TYR A 93 68.90 86.55 86.64
CA TYR A 93 67.89 85.53 87.00
C TYR A 93 67.86 84.36 86.00
N ARG A 94 68.95 84.16 85.25
CA ARG A 94 68.97 83.30 84.05
C ARG A 94 68.60 81.85 84.35
N HIS A 95 69.14 81.21 85.39
CA HIS A 95 68.83 79.82 85.69
C HIS A 95 67.38 79.62 86.18
N LEU A 96 66.86 80.57 86.98
CA LEU A 96 65.46 80.58 87.38
C LEU A 96 64.54 80.71 86.17
N GLN A 97 64.84 81.63 85.24
CA GLN A 97 64.06 81.82 84.03
C GLN A 97 64.09 80.57 83.12
N ALA A 98 65.25 79.92 82.98
CA ALA A 98 65.38 78.68 82.22
C ALA A 98 64.52 77.55 82.83
N LYS A 99 64.52 77.41 84.16
CA LYS A 99 63.69 76.42 84.86
C LYS A 99 62.20 76.71 84.75
N ILE A 100 61.77 77.97 84.91
CA ILE A 100 60.37 78.37 84.70
C ILE A 100 59.93 78.04 83.26
N ASN A 101 60.75 78.35 82.26
CA ASN A 101 60.44 78.05 80.86
C ASN A 101 60.36 76.54 80.57
N GLU A 102 61.23 75.73 81.19
CA GLU A 102 61.18 74.27 81.12
C GLU A 102 59.85 73.74 81.70
N PHE A 103 59.48 74.20 82.90
CA PHE A 103 58.20 73.83 83.52
C PHE A 103 56.98 74.26 82.71
N LEU A 104 56.99 75.47 82.13
CA LEU A 104 55.91 75.95 81.27
C LEU A 104 55.78 75.12 79.99
N ARG A 105 56.91 74.74 79.38
CA ARG A 105 56.92 73.86 78.20
C ARG A 105 56.38 72.48 78.53
N ASP A 106 56.81 71.90 79.64
CA ASP A 106 56.37 70.58 80.07
C ASP A 106 54.88 70.59 80.45
N ALA A 107 54.40 71.64 81.14
CA ALA A 107 52.98 71.83 81.44
C ALA A 107 52.13 72.00 80.17
N SER A 108 52.64 72.71 79.14
CA SER A 108 51.96 72.81 77.85
C SER A 108 51.92 71.47 77.12
N ALA A 109 53.00 70.69 77.16
CA ALA A 109 53.05 69.36 76.56
C ALA A 109 52.08 68.40 77.27
N GLU A 110 51.99 68.48 78.60
CA GLU A 110 51.04 67.73 79.42
C GLU A 110 49.60 68.10 79.10
N TYR A 111 49.28 69.39 78.99
CA TYR A 111 47.95 69.85 78.62
C TYR A 111 47.53 69.33 77.25
N ASN A 112 48.43 69.39 76.25
CA ASN A 112 48.16 68.85 74.92
C ASN A 112 47.94 67.32 74.96
N PHE A 113 48.77 66.60 75.71
CA PHE A 113 48.63 65.14 75.86
C PHE A 113 47.30 64.75 76.52
N ILE A 114 46.87 65.48 77.56
CA ILE A 114 45.57 65.27 78.19
C ILE A 114 44.44 65.57 77.19
N GLY A 115 44.57 66.64 76.41
CA GLY A 115 43.63 66.98 75.34
C GLY A 115 43.48 65.86 74.29
N ASP A 116 44.61 65.37 73.77
CA ASP A 116 44.65 64.27 72.81
C ASP A 116 44.10 62.98 73.40
N TYR A 117 44.41 62.67 74.67
CA TYR A 117 43.87 61.52 75.38
C TYR A 117 42.34 61.59 75.50
N VAL A 118 41.78 62.74 75.87
CA VAL A 118 40.33 62.95 75.97
C VAL A 118 39.68 62.82 74.59
N PHE A 119 40.28 63.42 73.55
CA PHE A 119 39.79 63.32 72.19
C PHE A 119 39.79 61.87 71.68
N ASN A 120 40.90 61.16 71.85
CA ASN A 120 41.05 59.76 71.44
C ASN A 120 40.09 58.85 72.19
N ASN A 121 39.88 59.06 73.49
CA ASN A 121 38.88 58.30 74.25
C ASN A 121 37.46 58.53 73.73
N LYS A 122 37.10 59.78 73.44
CA LYS A 122 35.79 60.08 72.86
C LYS A 122 35.64 59.40 71.49
N ARG A 123 36.66 59.48 70.63
CA ARG A 123 36.65 58.83 69.32
C ARG A 123 36.56 57.31 69.43
N LEU A 124 37.26 56.71 70.40
CA LEU A 124 37.19 55.28 70.68
C LEU A 124 35.78 54.86 71.14
N THR A 125 35.11 55.67 71.96
CA THR A 125 33.72 55.39 72.35
C THR A 125 32.74 55.47 71.18
N GLU A 126 32.91 56.46 70.29
CA GLU A 126 32.10 56.57 69.06
C GLU A 126 32.30 55.36 68.15
N LEU A 127 33.56 54.98 67.89
CA LEU A 127 33.87 53.81 67.05
C LEU A 127 33.35 52.49 67.65
N LYS A 128 33.39 52.33 68.98
CA LYS A 128 32.80 51.16 69.65
C LYS A 128 31.27 51.13 69.48
N PHE A 129 30.63 52.29 69.51
CA PHE A 129 29.19 52.40 69.31
C PHE A 129 28.80 52.08 67.86
N GLU A 130 29.52 52.65 66.88
CA GLU A 130 29.34 52.35 65.45
C GLU A 130 29.55 50.85 65.17
N LEU A 131 30.62 50.26 65.72
CA LEU A 131 30.89 48.83 65.57
C LEU A 131 29.77 47.95 66.13
N ASN A 132 29.17 48.32 67.26
CA ASN A 132 28.04 47.59 67.83
C ASN A 132 26.80 47.69 66.92
N ILE A 133 26.51 48.87 66.37
CA ILE A 133 25.40 49.04 65.42
C ILE A 133 25.61 48.19 64.17
N ASP A 134 26.80 48.21 63.60
CA ASP A 134 27.12 47.42 62.40
C ASP A 134 27.04 45.92 62.69
N LYS A 135 27.47 45.50 63.88
CA LYS A 135 27.34 44.11 64.32
C LYS A 135 25.88 43.70 64.44
N ASP A 136 25.04 44.50 65.09
CA ASP A 136 23.61 44.21 65.25
C ASP A 136 22.89 44.16 63.88
N ASN A 137 23.24 45.08 62.98
CA ASN A 137 22.73 45.07 61.60
C ASN A 137 23.18 43.82 60.83
N GLY A 138 24.45 43.43 60.97
CA GLY A 138 25.00 42.22 60.36
C GLY A 138 24.32 40.95 60.87
N GLU A 139 24.11 40.83 62.18
CA GLU A 139 23.39 39.71 62.80
C GLU A 139 21.94 39.63 62.29
N LYS A 140 21.27 40.78 62.13
CA LYS A 140 19.92 40.84 61.57
C LYS A 140 19.86 40.38 60.11
N ILE A 141 20.76 40.88 59.25
CA ILE A 141 20.83 40.47 57.84
C ILE A 141 21.13 38.98 57.71
N LEU A 142 22.04 38.46 58.53
CA LEU A 142 22.34 37.02 58.56
C LEU A 142 21.11 36.18 58.92
N LYS A 143 20.33 36.65 59.90
CA LYS A 143 19.08 35.98 60.27
C LYS A 143 18.05 36.01 59.13
N ASP A 144 17.84 37.17 58.52
CA ASP A 144 16.90 37.33 57.41
C ASP A 144 17.28 36.42 56.22
N LEU A 145 18.57 36.36 55.88
CA LEU A 145 19.09 35.45 54.84
C LEU A 145 18.90 33.98 55.21
N ASN A 146 19.11 33.61 56.47
CA ASN A 146 18.92 32.23 56.92
C ASN A 146 17.44 31.80 56.87
N ASP A 147 16.52 32.70 57.23
CA ASP A 147 15.08 32.49 57.11
C ASP A 147 14.66 32.37 55.62
N GLU A 148 15.26 33.15 54.73
CA GLU A 148 15.03 33.04 53.27
C GLU A 148 15.54 31.71 52.71
N ILE A 149 16.72 31.26 53.14
CA ILE A 149 17.27 29.94 52.77
C ILE A 149 16.32 28.82 53.21
N MET A 150 15.86 28.81 54.47
CA MET A 150 14.89 27.80 54.94
C MET A 150 13.59 27.81 54.15
N ASN A 151 13.09 28.99 53.78
CA ASN A 151 11.89 29.13 52.95
C ASN A 151 12.10 28.55 51.56
N VAL A 152 13.25 28.79 50.94
CA VAL A 152 13.59 28.24 49.63
C VAL A 152 13.75 26.72 49.70
N GLU A 153 14.46 26.19 50.69
CA GLU A 153 14.61 24.75 50.92
C GLU A 153 13.25 24.06 51.10
N SER A 154 12.38 24.65 51.91
CA SER A 154 11.01 24.14 52.11
C SER A 154 10.20 24.13 50.82
N ARG A 155 10.34 25.16 49.97
CA ARG A 155 9.67 25.22 48.66
C ARG A 155 10.22 24.17 47.69
N VAL A 156 11.53 23.97 47.67
CA VAL A 156 12.17 22.94 46.83
C VAL A 156 11.68 21.57 47.24
N HIS A 157 11.72 21.25 48.53
CA HIS A 157 11.25 19.96 49.04
C HIS A 157 9.77 19.70 48.73
N ASN A 158 8.91 20.70 48.93
CA ASN A 158 7.49 20.60 48.56
C ASN A 158 7.29 20.37 47.06
N ASN A 159 8.09 21.03 46.21
CA ASN A 159 8.03 20.85 44.76
C ASN A 159 8.50 19.45 44.34
N GLU A 160 9.53 18.90 44.98
CA GLU A 160 10.00 17.53 44.74
C GLU A 160 8.90 16.52 45.03
N ILE A 161 8.26 16.60 46.19
CA ILE A 161 7.13 15.73 46.57
C ILE A 161 5.98 15.87 45.58
N GLN A 162 5.60 17.09 45.21
CA GLN A 162 4.52 17.32 44.24
C GLN A 162 4.86 16.74 42.86
N ASN A 163 6.11 16.89 42.41
CA ASN A 163 6.54 16.37 41.13
C ASN A 163 6.56 14.84 41.13
N GLU A 164 7.06 14.21 42.18
CA GLU A 164 7.04 12.75 42.34
C GLU A 164 5.61 12.21 42.29
N LEU A 165 4.68 12.86 43.01
CA LEU A 165 3.26 12.50 42.97
C LEU A 165 2.68 12.65 41.55
N LYS A 166 2.98 13.76 40.87
CA LYS A 166 2.51 13.99 39.48
C LYS A 166 3.05 12.93 38.54
N PHE A 167 4.34 12.59 38.60
CA PHE A 167 4.92 11.53 37.77
C PHE A 167 4.29 10.16 38.05
N SER A 168 4.06 9.83 39.33
CA SER A 168 3.36 8.59 39.71
C SER A 168 1.94 8.53 39.17
N LEU A 169 1.20 9.64 39.20
CA LEU A 169 -0.15 9.74 38.65
C LEU A 169 -0.16 9.61 37.13
N VAL A 170 0.77 10.27 36.42
CA VAL A 170 0.91 10.14 34.96
C VAL A 170 1.22 8.70 34.58
N ALA A 171 2.18 8.05 35.25
CA ALA A 171 2.54 6.65 34.98
C ALA A 171 1.36 5.69 35.21
N LYS A 172 0.57 5.92 36.28
CA LYS A 172 -0.66 5.15 36.52
C LYS A 172 -1.70 5.38 35.42
N TRP A 173 -1.90 6.63 35.02
CA TRP A 173 -2.84 6.99 33.95
C TRP A 173 -2.45 6.34 32.63
N GLU A 174 -1.18 6.42 32.24
CA GLU A 174 -0.65 5.79 31.02
C GLU A 174 -0.87 4.27 31.04
N LYS A 175 -0.55 3.63 32.17
CA LYS A 175 -0.76 2.18 32.35
C LYS A 175 -2.24 1.80 32.23
N THR A 176 -3.13 2.53 32.90
CA THR A 176 -4.58 2.30 32.81
C THR A 176 -5.08 2.53 31.38
N ARG A 177 -4.55 3.54 30.68
CA ARG A 177 -4.92 3.83 29.30
C ARG A 177 -4.51 2.70 28.35
N HIS A 178 -3.31 2.17 28.51
CA HIS A 178 -2.84 1.01 27.74
C HIS A 178 -3.69 -0.23 28.02
N GLN A 179 -4.04 -0.49 29.28
CA GLN A 179 -4.94 -1.60 29.64
C GLN A 179 -6.32 -1.46 29.00
N GLN A 180 -6.91 -0.25 29.04
CA GLN A 180 -8.20 0.01 28.37
C GLN A 180 -8.11 -0.20 26.86
N ALA A 181 -7.07 0.31 26.22
CA ALA A 181 -6.85 0.13 24.79
C ALA A 181 -6.75 -1.36 24.42
N ASN A 182 -5.97 -2.13 25.18
CA ASN A 182 -5.83 -3.57 24.96
C ASN A 182 -7.16 -4.34 25.13
N ILE A 183 -7.99 -3.95 26.12
CA ILE A 183 -9.32 -4.55 26.30
C ILE A 183 -10.21 -4.27 25.09
N ILE A 184 -10.21 -3.03 24.58
CA ILE A 184 -11.01 -2.66 23.40
C ILE A 184 -10.54 -3.43 22.17
N LEU A 185 -9.22 -3.46 21.93
CA LEU A 185 -8.63 -4.17 20.79
C LEU A 185 -8.92 -5.67 20.85
N SER A 186 -8.74 -6.30 22.01
CA SER A 186 -9.03 -7.73 22.20
C SER A 186 -10.52 -8.07 21.98
N LYS A 187 -11.43 -7.21 22.45
CA LYS A 187 -12.87 -7.38 22.18
C LYS A 187 -13.19 -7.26 20.69
N GLU A 188 -12.59 -6.29 20.02
CA GLU A 188 -12.81 -6.07 18.59
C GLU A 188 -12.22 -7.19 17.74
N GLU A 189 -11.02 -7.67 18.07
CA GLU A 189 -10.41 -8.86 17.46
C GLU A 189 -11.31 -10.09 17.62
N THR A 190 -11.81 -10.34 18.83
CA THR A 190 -12.73 -11.46 19.08
C THR A 190 -14.02 -11.34 18.27
N ARG A 191 -14.57 -10.13 18.15
CA ARG A 191 -15.77 -9.85 17.34
C ARG A 191 -15.52 -10.13 15.86
N LEU A 192 -14.39 -9.67 15.32
CA LEU A 192 -14.01 -9.87 13.93
C LEU A 192 -13.75 -11.34 13.61
N LEU A 193 -13.08 -12.07 14.50
CA LEU A 193 -12.89 -13.51 14.36
C LEU A 193 -14.23 -14.27 14.31
N ALA A 194 -15.17 -13.93 15.21
CA ALA A 194 -16.50 -14.52 15.19
C ALA A 194 -17.27 -14.21 13.88
N MET A 195 -17.13 -12.98 13.35
CA MET A 195 -17.71 -12.63 12.05
C MET A 195 -17.07 -13.41 10.89
N CYS A 196 -15.74 -13.59 10.90
CA CYS A 196 -15.05 -14.41 9.90
C CYS A 196 -15.57 -15.85 9.90
N ASP A 197 -15.76 -16.45 11.07
CA ASP A 197 -16.28 -17.81 11.18
C ASP A 197 -17.76 -17.91 10.74
N ASP A 198 -18.60 -16.92 11.07
CA ASP A 198 -19.97 -16.84 10.54
C ASP A 198 -20.00 -16.73 9.01
N TYR A 199 -19.11 -15.91 8.43
CA TYR A 199 -19.00 -15.80 6.97
C TYR A 199 -18.49 -17.08 6.32
N LYS A 200 -17.54 -17.81 6.92
CA LYS A 200 -17.14 -19.14 6.42
C LYS A 200 -18.33 -20.10 6.38
N VAL A 201 -19.11 -20.17 7.46
CA VAL A 201 -20.31 -21.02 7.52
C VAL A 201 -21.33 -20.63 6.45
N LYS A 202 -21.51 -19.32 6.19
CA LYS A 202 -22.38 -18.83 5.11
C LYS A 202 -21.86 -19.22 3.72
N ILE A 203 -20.55 -19.07 3.47
CA ILE A 203 -19.92 -19.48 2.22
C ILE A 203 -20.09 -20.99 2.00
N ASP A 204 -19.86 -21.81 3.02
CA ASP A 204 -20.03 -23.26 2.92
C ASP A 204 -21.49 -23.64 2.59
N ARG A 205 -22.47 -22.96 3.20
CA ARG A 205 -23.90 -23.15 2.88
C ARG A 205 -24.23 -22.79 1.44
N GLU A 206 -23.73 -21.66 0.95
CA GLU A 206 -23.92 -21.24 -0.45
C GLU A 206 -23.26 -22.23 -1.41
N GLN A 207 -22.07 -22.73 -1.08
CA GLN A 207 -21.38 -23.73 -1.91
C GLN A 207 -22.19 -25.03 -2.01
N ILE A 208 -22.81 -25.48 -0.91
CA ILE A 208 -23.73 -26.62 -0.93
C ILE A 208 -24.94 -26.33 -1.82
N ALA A 209 -25.56 -25.15 -1.68
CA ALA A 209 -26.70 -24.76 -2.51
C ALA A 209 -26.36 -24.71 -4.01
N ILE A 210 -25.18 -24.17 -4.37
CA ILE A 210 -24.67 -24.15 -5.75
C ILE A 210 -24.49 -25.58 -6.27
N ASN A 211 -23.86 -26.46 -5.49
CA ASN A 211 -23.65 -27.85 -5.88
C ASN A 211 -25.00 -28.59 -6.09
N ASP A 212 -25.98 -28.34 -5.23
CA ASP A 212 -27.33 -28.88 -5.34
C ASP A 212 -28.03 -28.41 -6.62
N ILE A 213 -27.97 -27.11 -6.92
CA ILE A 213 -28.53 -26.53 -8.15
C ILE A 213 -27.86 -27.17 -9.37
N GLN A 214 -26.53 -27.24 -9.38
CA GLN A 214 -25.77 -27.82 -10.48
C GLN A 214 -26.14 -29.30 -10.69
N SER A 215 -26.33 -30.06 -9.61
CA SER A 215 -26.77 -31.45 -9.70
C SER A 215 -28.17 -31.59 -10.32
N LYS A 216 -29.11 -30.71 -9.94
CA LYS A 216 -30.49 -30.69 -10.48
C LYS A 216 -30.50 -30.33 -11.97
N VAL A 217 -29.76 -29.30 -12.34
CA VAL A 217 -29.63 -28.86 -13.75
C VAL A 217 -29.03 -29.98 -14.60
N ASN A 218 -27.94 -30.61 -14.14
CA ASN A 218 -27.30 -31.71 -14.86
C ASN A 218 -28.26 -32.90 -15.05
N ARG A 219 -29.02 -33.27 -14.02
CA ARG A 219 -30.06 -34.33 -14.13
C ARG A 219 -31.15 -33.95 -15.13
N GLN A 220 -31.62 -32.71 -15.10
CA GLN A 220 -32.65 -32.24 -16.03
C GLN A 220 -32.16 -32.26 -17.48
N ILE A 221 -30.95 -31.73 -17.74
CA ILE A 221 -30.33 -31.77 -19.08
C ILE A 221 -30.15 -33.21 -19.56
N HIS A 222 -29.67 -34.10 -18.69
CA HIS A 222 -29.50 -35.51 -19.02
C HIS A 222 -30.83 -36.17 -19.40
N ASN A 223 -31.88 -35.98 -18.59
CA ASN A 223 -33.21 -36.54 -18.86
C ASN A 223 -33.80 -35.99 -20.17
N GLN A 224 -33.72 -34.69 -20.41
CA GLN A 224 -34.20 -34.08 -21.66
C GLN A 224 -33.45 -34.63 -22.88
N THR A 225 -32.13 -34.80 -22.77
CA THR A 225 -31.30 -35.39 -23.82
C THR A 225 -31.71 -36.83 -24.12
N LEU A 226 -32.00 -37.62 -23.08
CA LEU A 226 -32.42 -39.01 -23.22
C LEU A 226 -33.79 -39.13 -23.88
N ILE A 227 -34.75 -38.31 -23.46
CA ILE A 227 -36.09 -38.23 -24.08
C ILE A 227 -35.97 -37.83 -25.55
N PHE A 228 -35.17 -36.81 -25.86
CA PHE A 228 -34.98 -36.36 -27.24
C PHE A 228 -34.32 -37.43 -28.12
N LYS A 229 -33.34 -38.17 -27.60
CA LYS A 229 -32.72 -39.30 -28.30
C LYS A 229 -33.72 -40.43 -28.58
N ALA A 230 -34.55 -40.78 -27.61
CA ALA A 230 -35.60 -41.79 -27.78
C ALA A 230 -36.62 -41.35 -28.84
N PHE A 231 -37.10 -40.10 -28.75
CA PHE A 231 -37.99 -39.52 -29.75
C PHE A 231 -37.38 -39.54 -31.17
N LEU A 232 -36.11 -39.17 -31.31
CA LEU A 232 -35.41 -39.22 -32.60
C LEU A 232 -35.33 -40.65 -33.15
N ALA A 233 -35.04 -41.63 -32.30
CA ALA A 233 -34.99 -43.03 -32.70
C ALA A 233 -36.36 -43.52 -33.19
N ASP A 234 -37.42 -43.26 -32.42
CA ASP A 234 -38.80 -43.62 -32.78
C ASP A 234 -39.24 -42.94 -34.09
N PHE A 235 -38.92 -41.66 -34.26
CA PHE A 235 -39.20 -40.91 -35.49
C PHE A 235 -38.48 -41.51 -36.70
N LEU A 236 -37.19 -41.85 -36.55
CA LEU A 236 -36.42 -42.47 -37.62
C LEU A 236 -36.98 -43.85 -37.99
N HIS A 237 -37.35 -44.67 -37.01
CA HIS A 237 -37.99 -45.97 -37.26
C HIS A 237 -39.30 -45.80 -38.03
N PHE A 238 -40.16 -44.86 -37.61
CA PHE A 238 -41.41 -44.56 -38.32
C PHE A 238 -41.18 -44.15 -39.78
N GLN A 239 -40.18 -43.31 -40.06
CA GLN A 239 -39.85 -42.90 -41.44
C GLN A 239 -39.31 -44.06 -42.27
N ILE A 240 -38.49 -44.93 -41.67
CA ILE A 240 -37.99 -46.14 -42.34
C ILE A 240 -39.14 -47.08 -42.69
N ASP A 241 -40.08 -47.29 -41.78
CA ASP A 241 -41.24 -48.16 -41.99
C ASP A 241 -42.19 -47.60 -43.06
N ASP A 242 -42.40 -46.28 -43.09
CA ASP A 242 -43.18 -45.62 -44.14
C ASP A 242 -42.50 -45.79 -45.51
N LEU A 243 -41.20 -45.55 -45.62
CA LEU A 243 -40.43 -45.80 -46.84
C LEU A 243 -40.47 -47.27 -47.26
N ALA A 244 -40.33 -48.20 -46.32
CA ALA A 244 -40.44 -49.63 -46.60
C ALA A 244 -41.82 -50.00 -47.14
N THR A 245 -42.88 -49.40 -46.58
CA THR A 245 -44.26 -49.59 -47.06
C THR A 245 -44.44 -49.03 -48.46
N GLN A 246 -43.90 -47.84 -48.75
CA GLN A 246 -43.93 -47.26 -50.10
C GLN A 246 -43.17 -48.14 -51.10
N ILE A 247 -41.99 -48.64 -50.74
CA ILE A 247 -41.20 -49.56 -51.57
C ILE A 247 -42.00 -50.84 -51.85
N ASN A 248 -42.61 -51.44 -50.84
CA ASN A 248 -43.44 -52.64 -51.01
C ASN A 248 -44.62 -52.38 -51.95
N ASN A 249 -45.31 -51.24 -51.81
CA ASN A 249 -46.39 -50.86 -52.70
C ASN A 249 -45.92 -50.70 -54.16
N TRP A 250 -44.74 -50.11 -54.38
CA TRP A 250 -44.14 -50.02 -55.71
C TRP A 250 -43.76 -51.40 -56.26
N MET A 251 -43.17 -52.27 -55.44
CA MET A 251 -42.86 -53.64 -55.84
C MET A 251 -44.12 -54.41 -56.24
N GLU A 252 -45.20 -54.34 -55.46
CA GLU A 252 -46.48 -54.98 -55.80
C GLU A 252 -47.06 -54.45 -57.11
N ARG A 253 -46.95 -53.14 -57.36
CA ARG A 253 -47.37 -52.54 -58.64
C ARG A 253 -46.56 -53.09 -59.81
N TYR A 254 -45.23 -53.13 -59.68
CA TYR A 254 -44.37 -53.67 -60.74
C TYR A 254 -44.60 -55.16 -60.97
N VAL A 255 -44.88 -55.94 -59.93
CA VAL A 255 -45.23 -57.36 -60.07
C VAL A 255 -46.54 -57.50 -60.85
N LYS A 256 -47.58 -56.74 -60.51
CA LYS A 256 -48.84 -56.75 -61.26
C LYS A 256 -48.67 -56.33 -62.71
N GLU A 257 -47.92 -55.25 -62.95
CA GLU A 257 -47.61 -54.79 -64.29
C GLU A 257 -46.84 -55.85 -65.10
N ALA A 258 -45.89 -56.56 -64.46
CA ALA A 258 -45.19 -57.68 -65.09
C ALA A 258 -46.12 -58.85 -65.41
N GLU A 259 -47.04 -59.22 -64.50
CA GLU A 259 -48.05 -60.25 -64.73
C GLU A 259 -49.00 -59.88 -65.89
N GLU A 260 -49.45 -58.62 -65.95
CA GLU A 260 -50.27 -58.09 -67.04
C GLU A 260 -49.51 -58.16 -68.38
N LEU A 261 -48.24 -57.74 -68.40
CA LEU A 261 -47.39 -57.85 -69.58
C LEU A 261 -47.15 -59.31 -70.01
N ASP A 262 -46.99 -60.24 -69.07
CA ASP A 262 -46.86 -61.67 -69.37
C ASP A 262 -48.15 -62.24 -69.98
N ILE A 263 -49.32 -61.82 -69.50
CA ILE A 263 -50.62 -62.16 -70.09
C ILE A 263 -50.69 -61.63 -71.53
N ASP A 264 -50.35 -60.36 -71.75
CA ASP A 264 -50.36 -59.74 -73.07
C ASP A 264 -49.38 -60.43 -74.04
N ILE A 265 -48.19 -60.78 -73.57
CA ILE A 265 -47.21 -61.58 -74.34
C ILE A 265 -47.79 -62.95 -74.69
N GLY A 266 -48.50 -63.60 -73.75
CA GLY A 266 -49.20 -64.85 -73.99
C GLY A 266 -50.24 -64.73 -75.09
N GLN A 267 -51.12 -63.73 -75.00
CA GLN A 267 -52.14 -63.45 -76.02
C GLN A 267 -51.53 -63.16 -77.39
N LEU A 268 -50.44 -62.39 -77.45
CA LEU A 268 -49.72 -62.11 -78.69
C LEU A 268 -49.07 -63.38 -79.28
N LYS A 269 -48.52 -64.26 -78.44
CA LYS A 269 -47.98 -65.55 -78.90
C LYS A 269 -49.07 -66.44 -79.50
N ASP A 270 -50.23 -66.52 -78.86
CA ASP A 270 -51.38 -67.26 -79.38
C ASP A 270 -51.86 -66.67 -80.72
N ALA A 271 -51.97 -65.35 -80.80
CA ALA A 271 -52.33 -64.66 -82.05
C ALA A 271 -51.31 -64.93 -83.18
N ILE A 272 -50.01 -64.97 -82.88
CA ILE A 272 -48.97 -65.35 -83.84
C ILE A 272 -49.17 -66.79 -84.30
N GLN A 273 -49.49 -67.72 -83.39
CA GLN A 273 -49.72 -69.12 -83.72
C GLN A 273 -50.95 -69.31 -84.61
N ASP A 274 -52.03 -68.59 -84.33
CA ASP A 274 -53.23 -68.55 -85.16
C ASP A 274 -52.94 -68.04 -86.57
N ILE A 275 -52.14 -66.98 -86.70
CA ILE A 275 -51.71 -66.46 -88.00
C ILE A 275 -50.86 -67.48 -88.74
N LYS A 276 -49.95 -68.18 -88.05
CA LYS A 276 -49.14 -69.26 -88.66
C LYS A 276 -50.01 -70.40 -89.17
N SER A 277 -50.97 -70.88 -88.38
CA SER A 277 -51.91 -71.92 -88.81
C SER A 277 -52.75 -71.46 -90.00
N LYS A 278 -53.31 -70.24 -89.97
CA LYS A 278 -54.02 -69.67 -91.12
C LYS A 278 -53.14 -69.55 -92.37
N LYS A 279 -51.87 -69.21 -92.20
CA LYS A 279 -50.91 -69.17 -93.30
C LYS A 279 -50.69 -70.58 -93.86
N GLU A 280 -50.51 -71.59 -93.03
CA GLU A 280 -50.39 -73.00 -93.47
C GLU A 280 -51.65 -73.45 -94.24
N ASP A 281 -52.84 -73.19 -93.71
CA ASP A 281 -54.12 -73.49 -94.39
C ASP A 281 -54.24 -72.82 -95.76
N ILE A 282 -53.83 -71.54 -95.86
CA ILE A 282 -53.84 -70.81 -97.14
C ILE A 282 -52.81 -71.40 -98.10
N THR A 283 -51.64 -71.78 -97.60
CA THR A 283 -50.57 -72.39 -98.41
C THR A 283 -51.04 -73.74 -98.96
N GLU A 284 -51.67 -74.58 -98.13
CA GLU A 284 -52.23 -75.86 -98.55
C GLU A 284 -53.37 -75.69 -99.57
N LYS A 285 -54.27 -74.72 -99.35
CA LYS A 285 -55.30 -74.37 -100.35
C LYS A 285 -54.70 -73.89 -101.66
N TYR A 286 -53.63 -73.11 -101.59
CA TYR A 286 -52.91 -72.65 -102.78
C TYR A 286 -52.31 -73.83 -103.54
N ASP A 287 -51.65 -74.75 -102.84
CA ASP A 287 -51.04 -75.97 -103.43
C ASP A 287 -52.10 -76.87 -104.06
N MET A 288 -53.24 -77.10 -103.38
CA MET A 288 -54.36 -77.85 -103.94
C MET A 288 -54.91 -77.21 -105.21
N ARG A 289 -55.06 -75.88 -105.22
CA ARG A 289 -55.53 -75.14 -106.41
C ARG A 289 -54.51 -75.17 -107.54
N GLN A 290 -53.23 -75.20 -107.21
CA GLN A 290 -52.16 -75.38 -108.18
C GLN A 290 -52.20 -76.78 -108.83
N ILE A 291 -52.54 -77.82 -108.04
CA ILE A 291 -52.79 -79.17 -108.56
C ILE A 291 -53.98 -79.16 -109.52
N GLU A 292 -55.13 -78.60 -109.12
CA GLU A 292 -56.32 -78.50 -109.98
C GLU A 292 -56.05 -77.76 -111.30
N ILE A 293 -55.28 -76.66 -111.26
CA ILE A 293 -54.88 -75.92 -112.47
C ILE A 293 -53.99 -76.77 -113.38
N ASN A 294 -53.07 -77.54 -112.79
CA ASN A 294 -52.21 -78.44 -113.55
C ASN A 294 -53.01 -79.59 -114.17
N GLU A 295 -53.99 -80.16 -113.45
CA GLU A 295 -54.92 -81.16 -113.96
C GLU A 295 -55.77 -80.60 -115.11
N TYR A 296 -56.33 -79.40 -114.97
CA TYR A 296 -57.08 -78.73 -116.04
C TYR A 296 -56.20 -78.44 -117.27
N ARG A 297 -54.94 -78.04 -117.08
CA ARG A 297 -53.99 -77.86 -118.19
C ARG A 297 -53.69 -79.17 -118.90
N GLU A 298 -53.56 -80.27 -118.17
CA GLU A 298 -53.34 -81.60 -118.74
C GLU A 298 -54.60 -82.10 -119.46
N GLU A 299 -55.79 -81.88 -118.91
CA GLU A 299 -57.06 -82.15 -119.58
C GLU A 299 -57.20 -81.36 -120.89
N GLN A 300 -56.86 -80.07 -120.90
CA GLN A 300 -56.83 -79.25 -122.11
C GLN A 300 -55.83 -79.82 -123.14
N ARG A 301 -54.64 -80.25 -122.71
CA ARG A 301 -53.67 -80.91 -123.61
C ARG A 301 -54.25 -82.18 -124.24
N ILE A 302 -54.92 -83.03 -123.44
CA ILE A 302 -55.56 -84.26 -123.91
C ILE A 302 -56.73 -83.95 -124.88
N LEU A 303 -57.50 -82.90 -124.60
CA LEU A 303 -58.60 -82.46 -125.48
C LEU A 303 -58.08 -81.94 -126.81
N GLU A 304 -56.95 -81.21 -126.79
CA GLU A 304 -56.30 -80.66 -127.97
C GLU A 304 -55.64 -81.76 -128.82
N GLU A 305 -55.04 -82.77 -128.19
CA GLU A 305 -54.56 -84.00 -128.86
C GLU A 305 -55.71 -84.77 -129.52
N LYS A 306 -56.88 -84.90 -128.86
CA LYS A 306 -58.08 -85.49 -129.47
C LYS A 306 -58.59 -84.67 -130.65
N ARG A 307 -58.63 -83.34 -130.53
CA ARG A 307 -58.99 -82.43 -131.64
C ARG A 307 -58.08 -82.60 -132.85
N LEU A 308 -56.76 -82.65 -132.61
CA LEU A 308 -55.75 -82.89 -133.66
C LEU A 308 -55.89 -84.27 -134.30
N PHE A 309 -56.28 -85.29 -133.53
CA PHE A 309 -56.55 -86.63 -134.03
C PHE A 309 -57.82 -86.70 -134.89
N GLU A 310 -58.91 -86.06 -134.45
CA GLU A 310 -60.16 -85.93 -135.21
C GLU A 310 -59.96 -85.11 -136.50
N GLU A 311 -59.18 -84.04 -136.45
CA GLU A 311 -58.81 -83.26 -137.63
C GLU A 311 -58.00 -84.09 -138.64
N LYS A 312 -57.09 -84.96 -138.16
CA LYS A 312 -56.39 -85.94 -139.01
C LYS A 312 -57.35 -86.96 -139.62
N GLN A 313 -58.35 -87.45 -138.88
CA GLN A 313 -59.37 -88.36 -139.44
C GLN A 313 -60.24 -87.65 -140.49
N CYS A 314 -60.67 -86.43 -140.22
CA CYS A 314 -61.48 -85.62 -141.13
C CYS A 314 -60.71 -85.31 -142.42
N ASN A 315 -59.42 -84.93 -142.31
CA ASN A 315 -58.54 -84.74 -143.46
C ASN A 315 -58.25 -86.03 -144.25
N SER A 316 -58.32 -87.19 -143.60
CA SER A 316 -58.21 -88.50 -144.25
C SER A 316 -59.51 -88.86 -144.99
N ALA A 317 -60.67 -88.60 -144.38
CA ALA A 317 -61.99 -88.79 -145.00
C ALA A 317 -62.21 -87.85 -146.19
N ILE A 318 -61.79 -86.59 -146.09
CA ILE A 318 -61.80 -85.61 -147.19
C ILE A 318 -60.91 -86.09 -148.34
N ARG A 319 -59.70 -86.61 -148.06
CA ARG A 319 -58.83 -87.19 -149.10
C ARG A 319 -59.47 -88.39 -149.80
N ILE A 320 -60.20 -89.24 -149.09
CA ILE A 320 -60.92 -90.38 -149.66
C ILE A 320 -62.11 -89.92 -150.52
N GLN A 321 -62.87 -88.90 -150.09
CA GLN A 321 -63.97 -88.35 -150.92
C GLN A 321 -63.45 -87.67 -152.19
N VAL A 322 -62.31 -86.97 -152.11
CA VAL A 322 -61.67 -86.34 -153.27
C VAL A 322 -61.13 -87.39 -154.26
N SER A 323 -60.53 -88.49 -153.79
CA SER A 323 -60.08 -89.58 -154.68
C SER A 323 -61.25 -90.32 -155.35
N THR A 324 -62.38 -90.47 -154.65
CA THR A 324 -63.59 -91.11 -155.19
C THR A 324 -64.28 -90.21 -156.24
N LYS A 325 -64.32 -88.89 -156.04
CA LYS A 325 -64.82 -87.93 -157.05
C LYS A 325 -63.90 -87.82 -158.27
N ARG A 326 -62.57 -87.96 -158.08
CA ARG A 326 -61.58 -87.91 -159.17
C ARG A 326 -61.67 -89.12 -160.11
N PHE A 327 -62.09 -90.29 -159.61
CA PHE A 327 -62.32 -91.48 -160.45
C PHE A 327 -63.61 -91.37 -161.29
N HIS A 328 -64.67 -90.77 -160.75
CA HIS A 328 -65.90 -90.54 -161.52
C HIS A 328 -65.73 -89.49 -162.64
N LEU A 329 -64.90 -88.48 -162.44
CA LEU A 329 -64.62 -87.42 -163.43
C LEU A 329 -63.73 -87.84 -164.60
N LEU A 330 -63.08 -89.02 -164.55
CA LEU A 330 -62.29 -89.56 -165.67
C LEU A 330 -63.10 -90.36 -166.71
N THR A 331 -64.43 -90.45 -166.57
CA THR A 331 -65.29 -91.16 -167.54
C THR A 331 -66.00 -90.27 -168.56
N LYS A 332 -65.99 -88.94 -168.44
CA LYS A 332 -66.72 -88.07 -169.41
C LYS A 332 -66.05 -86.70 -169.66
N LYS A 333 -65.36 -86.64 -170.81
CA LYS A 333 -65.21 -85.50 -171.75
C LYS A 333 -64.05 -84.49 -171.55
N GLU A 334 -62.91 -84.87 -172.10
CA GLU A 334 -62.09 -84.09 -173.05
C GLU A 334 -61.82 -85.04 -174.25
N LYS A 335 -61.91 -84.75 -175.55
CA LYS A 335 -61.97 -83.51 -176.35
C LYS A 335 -63.21 -82.64 -176.05
N GLY A 336 -63.13 -81.33 -175.88
CA GLY A 336 -61.97 -80.44 -175.90
C GLY A 336 -62.43 -79.00 -175.75
N ILE A 337 -61.76 -78.29 -174.82
CA ILE A 337 -61.12 -76.99 -175.01
C ILE A 337 -62.02 -75.85 -175.50
N LEU A 338 -62.36 -74.93 -174.58
CA LEU A 338 -62.55 -73.49 -174.85
C LEU A 338 -62.74 -72.73 -173.53
N PHE A 339 -61.96 -71.65 -173.41
CA PHE A 339 -62.30 -70.34 -172.84
C PHE A 339 -62.62 -70.24 -171.34
N ALA A 340 -61.79 -69.56 -170.53
CA ALA A 340 -61.57 -68.12 -170.43
C ALA A 340 -62.57 -67.42 -169.50
N VAL A 341 -62.04 -66.51 -168.65
CA VAL A 341 -62.71 -65.27 -168.19
C VAL A 341 -63.80 -65.55 -167.11
N VAL A 342 -63.89 -64.92 -165.93
CA VAL A 342 -63.35 -63.67 -165.39
C VAL A 342 -63.89 -63.49 -163.95
N VAL A 343 -63.16 -62.70 -163.15
CA VAL A 343 -63.66 -61.83 -162.05
C VAL A 343 -64.26 -62.45 -160.78
N ALA A 344 -63.61 -62.15 -159.65
CA ALA A 344 -64.17 -61.39 -158.51
C ALA A 344 -63.05 -61.24 -157.46
N ARG A 345 -62.65 -60.02 -157.07
CA ARG A 345 -63.23 -59.23 -155.96
C ARG A 345 -63.19 -60.01 -154.63
N ARG A 346 -62.87 -59.46 -153.47
CA ARG A 346 -62.46 -58.13 -152.98
C ARG A 346 -62.50 -58.34 -151.45
N HIS A 347 -61.70 -57.58 -150.71
CA HIS A 347 -61.94 -57.17 -149.33
C HIS A 347 -61.98 -58.22 -148.21
N GLY A 348 -61.67 -57.71 -147.02
CA GLY A 348 -62.09 -58.29 -145.75
C GLY A 348 -60.88 -58.43 -144.84
N GLN A 349 -60.47 -57.36 -144.15
CA GLN A 349 -61.04 -56.94 -142.85
C GLN A 349 -60.64 -57.94 -141.76
N ASP A 350 -59.77 -57.51 -140.85
CA ASP A 350 -60.08 -56.72 -139.64
C ASP A 350 -60.39 -57.65 -138.47
N GLY A 351 -60.06 -57.15 -137.29
CA GLY A 351 -60.67 -57.59 -136.03
C GLY A 351 -59.62 -58.25 -135.15
N ALA A 352 -59.02 -57.51 -134.23
CA ALA A 352 -59.59 -57.13 -132.92
C ALA A 352 -59.73 -58.37 -132.02
N GLY A 353 -59.39 -58.34 -130.74
CA GLY A 353 -59.14 -57.23 -129.83
C GLY A 353 -58.07 -57.63 -128.81
N ALA A 354 -57.53 -56.63 -128.11
CA ALA A 354 -58.00 -56.24 -126.78
C ALA A 354 -57.36 -57.16 -125.71
N ILE A 355 -56.33 -56.68 -124.97
CA ILE A 355 -56.44 -55.97 -123.66
C ILE A 355 -56.90 -56.96 -122.56
N PRO A 356 -56.61 -56.78 -121.25
CA PRO A 356 -55.53 -56.15 -120.46
C PRO A 356 -54.81 -57.27 -119.65
N THR A 357 -53.87 -57.06 -118.72
CA THR A 357 -53.96 -56.50 -117.35
C THR A 357 -52.51 -56.48 -116.84
N GLU A 358 -51.93 -55.35 -116.46
CA GLU A 358 -52.26 -54.48 -115.31
C GLU A 358 -52.15 -55.21 -113.97
N LYS A 359 -51.43 -54.53 -113.07
CA LYS A 359 -51.39 -54.62 -111.61
C LYS A 359 -50.23 -55.43 -111.05
N GLU A 360 -49.22 -54.70 -110.55
CA GLU A 360 -49.21 -54.08 -109.21
C GLU A 360 -49.05 -55.19 -108.17
N GLU A 361 -47.91 -55.17 -107.47
CA GLU A 361 -47.84 -54.72 -106.08
C GLU A 361 -46.44 -54.17 -105.78
#